data_AF-A0AAJ2F5Z9-F1
#
_entry.id   AF-A0AAJ2F5Z9-F1
#
_cell.length_a   1.000
_cell.length_b   1.000
_cell.length_c   1.000
_cell.angle_alpha   90.00
_cell.angle_beta   90.00
_cell.angle_gamma   90.00
#
_symmetry.space_group_name_H-M   'P 1'
#
loop_
_entity.id
_entity.type
_entity.pdbx_description
1 polymer ?
#
loop_
_entity_poly.entity_id
_entity_poly.type
_entity_poly.pdbx_seq_one_letter_code
_entity_poly.pdbx_strand_id
1 'polypeptide(L)'
;MEIITDANNYNMNINKTDKMRKNVLLCFVLFLTSPLVFGQTKQDTLAIRQAALDYIESQHKPNPTQMDKALHPRMVKRTFWKDKATGKDYVRETTTESMVLLAESYNKNGDKFPASPKKDVVLLDVSERTASVKLIADEWIDYMHIVKLNGSWKIINVLWQYKDTKQH
;
A
#
# COMPACT_ATOMS: atom_id res chain seq x y z
N MET A 1 21.81 56.12 54.24
CA MET A 1 21.45 54.70 54.09
C MET A 1 20.02 54.68 53.60
N GLU A 2 19.76 54.00 52.47
CA GLU A 2 18.43 53.53 52.03
C GLU A 2 17.44 54.63 51.54
N ILE A 3 16.65 54.55 50.47
CA ILE A 3 16.16 53.46 49.60
C ILE A 3 15.83 54.10 48.22
N ILE A 4 16.64 53.93 47.18
CA ILE A 4 16.25 54.26 45.79
C ILE A 4 16.77 53.14 44.87
N THR A 5 16.33 51.91 45.09
CA THR A 5 16.75 50.76 44.26
C THR A 5 15.65 49.77 43.89
N ASP A 6 14.39 49.98 44.31
CA ASP A 6 13.36 48.93 44.15
C ASP A 6 12.39 49.13 42.97
N ALA A 7 12.06 50.36 42.57
CA ALA A 7 11.04 50.59 41.53
C ALA A 7 11.51 50.17 40.12
N ASN A 8 12.79 50.34 39.79
CA ASN A 8 13.33 49.99 38.48
C ASN A 8 13.49 48.47 38.30
N ASN A 9 13.80 47.75 39.38
CA ASN A 9 13.90 46.29 39.36
C ASN A 9 12.53 45.62 39.25
N TYR A 10 11.49 46.21 39.86
CA TYR A 10 10.12 45.69 39.78
C TYR A 10 9.56 45.80 38.35
N ASN A 11 9.71 46.95 37.70
CA ASN A 11 9.25 47.17 36.32
C ASN A 11 10.03 46.35 35.28
N MET A 12 11.32 46.09 35.48
CA MET A 12 12.09 45.18 34.63
C MET A 12 11.60 43.72 34.75
N ASN A 13 11.27 43.25 35.96
CA ASN A 13 10.81 41.89 36.18
C ASN A 13 9.42 41.62 35.57
N ILE A 14 8.49 42.59 35.63
CA ILE A 14 7.16 42.45 35.03
C ILE A 14 7.27 42.33 33.49
N ASN A 15 8.04 43.20 32.85
CA ASN A 15 8.24 43.17 31.40
C ASN A 15 8.92 41.87 30.91
N LYS A 16 9.85 41.32 31.69
CA LYS A 16 10.51 40.05 31.38
C LYS A 16 9.55 38.85 31.52
N THR A 17 8.67 38.90 32.51
CA THR A 17 7.65 37.87 32.78
C THR A 17 6.55 37.87 31.70
N ASP A 18 6.09 39.04 31.26
CA ASP A 18 5.12 39.16 30.16
C ASP A 18 5.72 38.78 28.80
N LYS A 19 7.00 39.10 28.56
CA LYS A 19 7.72 38.65 27.36
C LYS A 19 7.92 37.13 27.36
N MET A 20 8.22 36.52 28.51
CA MET A 20 8.23 35.05 28.65
C MET A 20 6.85 34.45 28.41
N ARG A 21 5.78 35.02 28.97
CA ARG A 21 4.40 34.55 28.76
C ARG A 21 3.97 34.64 27.29
N LYS A 22 4.29 35.73 26.59
CA LYS A 22 4.05 35.87 25.14
C LYS A 22 4.88 34.89 24.32
N ASN A 23 6.13 34.65 24.67
CA ASN A 23 6.97 33.67 23.98
C ASN A 23 6.51 32.23 24.24
N VAL A 24 6.03 31.91 25.44
CA VAL A 24 5.41 30.62 25.77
C VAL A 24 4.11 30.44 25.01
N LEU A 25 3.27 31.48 24.91
CA LEU A 25 2.03 31.43 24.13
C LEU A 25 2.30 31.27 22.62
N LEU A 26 3.33 31.95 22.10
CA LEU A 26 3.76 31.86 20.69
C LEU A 26 4.30 30.46 20.34
N CYS A 27 5.04 29.82 21.24
CA CYS A 27 5.48 28.43 21.09
C CYS A 27 4.31 27.42 21.13
N PHE A 28 3.26 27.70 21.92
CA PHE A 28 2.08 26.82 22.00
C PHE A 28 1.22 26.87 20.72
N VAL A 29 1.13 28.04 20.08
CA VAL A 29 0.41 28.21 18.80
C VAL A 29 1.13 27.52 17.64
N LEU A 30 2.46 27.45 17.66
CA LEU A 30 3.26 26.75 16.64
C LEU A 30 3.13 25.21 16.70
N PHE A 31 2.82 24.62 17.87
CA PHE A 31 2.58 23.17 17.97
C PHE A 31 1.22 22.73 17.41
N LEU A 32 0.21 23.59 17.47
CA LEU A 32 -1.16 23.32 17.02
C LEU A 32 -1.33 23.31 15.48
N THR A 33 -0.30 23.73 14.74
CA THR A 33 -0.32 23.80 13.27
C THR A 33 0.64 22.81 12.61
N SER A 34 1.04 21.76 13.34
CA SER A 34 1.76 20.64 12.73
C SER A 34 0.89 20.07 11.62
N PRO A 35 1.28 20.13 10.33
CA PRO A 35 0.56 19.40 9.30
C PRO A 35 0.52 17.94 9.73
N LEU A 36 -0.65 17.30 9.66
CA LEU A 36 -0.77 15.86 9.80
C LEU A 36 0.12 15.26 8.72
N VAL A 37 1.33 14.86 9.10
CA VAL A 37 2.21 14.09 8.22
C VAL A 37 1.52 12.76 8.06
N PHE A 38 0.81 12.58 6.93
CA PHE A 38 0.20 11.32 6.53
C PHE A 38 1.31 10.34 6.11
N GLY A 39 2.16 9.97 7.06
CA GLY A 39 3.11 8.87 6.89
C GLY A 39 2.39 7.54 6.74
N GLN A 40 3.10 6.54 6.22
CA GLN A 40 2.60 5.16 6.16
C GLN A 40 2.13 4.71 7.54
N THR A 41 0.86 4.33 7.65
CA THR A 41 0.29 3.84 8.90
C THR A 41 0.36 2.32 8.97
N LYS A 42 0.23 1.76 10.18
CA LYS A 42 0.00 0.31 10.35
C LYS A 42 -1.23 -0.16 9.55
N GLN A 43 -2.24 0.70 9.44
CA GLN A 43 -3.45 0.42 8.68
C GLN A 43 -3.17 0.32 7.18
N ASP A 44 -2.29 1.15 6.62
CA ASP A 44 -1.88 1.07 5.22
C ASP A 44 -1.17 -0.26 4.94
N THR A 45 -0.24 -0.66 5.81
CA THR A 45 0.44 -1.96 5.70
C THR A 45 -0.56 -3.13 5.67
N LEU A 46 -1.58 -3.10 6.53
CA LEU A 46 -2.64 -4.13 6.55
C LEU A 46 -3.49 -4.09 5.27
N ALA A 47 -3.88 -2.90 4.80
CA ALA A 47 -4.71 -2.73 3.61
C ALA A 47 -3.97 -3.17 2.32
N ILE A 48 -2.67 -2.86 2.20
CA ILE A 48 -1.82 -3.31 1.09
C ILE A 48 -1.75 -4.84 1.06
N ARG A 49 -1.52 -5.47 2.22
CA ARG A 49 -1.51 -6.93 2.34
C ARG A 49 -2.86 -7.54 1.98
N GLN A 50 -3.95 -6.93 2.45
CA GLN A 50 -5.30 -7.41 2.16
C GLN A 50 -5.60 -7.34 0.66
N ALA A 51 -5.22 -6.28 -0.04
CA ALA A 51 -5.41 -6.20 -1.49
C ALA A 51 -4.70 -7.36 -2.23
N ALA A 52 -3.46 -7.69 -1.86
CA ALA A 52 -2.73 -8.82 -2.43
C ALA A 52 -3.35 -10.17 -2.09
N LEU A 53 -3.86 -10.34 -0.85
CA LEU A 53 -4.55 -11.54 -0.41
C LEU A 53 -5.90 -11.72 -1.12
N ASP A 54 -6.71 -10.67 -1.22
CA ASP A 54 -8.00 -10.70 -1.92
C ASP A 54 -7.84 -11.12 -3.38
N TYR A 55 -6.78 -10.67 -4.05
CA TYR A 55 -6.45 -11.08 -5.42
C TYR A 55 -6.19 -12.58 -5.56
N ILE A 56 -5.43 -13.19 -4.65
CA ILE A 56 -5.08 -14.62 -4.77
C ILE A 56 -6.16 -15.52 -4.19
N GLU A 57 -6.81 -15.11 -3.10
CA GLU A 57 -7.87 -15.87 -2.44
C GLU A 57 -9.12 -15.96 -3.30
N SER A 58 -9.45 -14.92 -4.08
CA SER A 58 -10.57 -14.95 -5.03
C SER A 58 -10.36 -15.92 -6.20
N GLN A 59 -9.12 -16.35 -6.46
CA GLN A 59 -8.80 -17.43 -7.39
C GLN A 59 -8.83 -18.80 -6.70
N HIS A 60 -8.32 -18.88 -5.45
CA HIS A 60 -8.36 -20.10 -4.63
C HIS A 60 -9.80 -20.54 -4.36
N LYS A 61 -10.65 -19.59 -3.95
CA LYS A 61 -12.08 -19.77 -3.75
C LYS A 61 -12.80 -18.82 -4.71
N PRO A 62 -13.38 -19.34 -5.80
CA PRO A 62 -13.97 -18.49 -6.84
C PRO A 62 -14.88 -17.40 -6.27
N ASN A 63 -14.46 -16.14 -6.42
CA ASN A 63 -15.14 -14.99 -5.86
C ASN A 63 -14.86 -13.71 -6.69
N PRO A 64 -15.64 -13.48 -7.76
CA PRO A 64 -15.42 -12.33 -8.65
C PRO A 64 -15.57 -10.99 -7.93
N THR A 65 -16.48 -10.89 -6.95
CA THR A 65 -16.67 -9.66 -6.16
C THR A 65 -15.46 -9.32 -5.29
N GLN A 66 -14.77 -10.32 -4.73
CA GLN A 66 -13.54 -10.09 -3.97
C GLN A 66 -12.39 -9.66 -4.89
N MET A 67 -12.27 -10.28 -6.07
CA MET A 67 -11.32 -9.87 -7.09
C MET A 67 -11.54 -8.39 -7.51
N ASP A 68 -12.77 -8.02 -7.86
CA ASP A 68 -13.10 -6.65 -8.29
C ASP A 68 -12.76 -5.59 -7.23
N LYS A 69 -13.00 -5.90 -5.95
CA LYS A 69 -12.62 -5.01 -4.83
C LYS A 69 -11.12 -4.79 -4.74
N ALA A 70 -10.30 -5.81 -4.99
CA ALA A 70 -8.84 -5.72 -4.93
C ALA A 70 -8.24 -4.93 -6.09
N LEU A 71 -8.89 -4.92 -7.25
CA LEU A 71 -8.32 -4.38 -8.48
C LEU A 71 -8.73 -2.92 -8.74
N HIS A 72 -7.81 -2.15 -9.31
CA HIS A 72 -8.13 -0.89 -9.95
C HIS A 72 -8.81 -1.15 -11.31
N PRO A 73 -9.79 -0.36 -11.78
CA PRO A 73 -10.43 -0.59 -13.09
C PRO A 73 -9.48 -0.58 -14.29
N ARG A 74 -8.32 0.06 -14.14
CA ARG A 74 -7.24 0.10 -15.15
C ARG A 74 -6.07 -0.83 -14.84
N MET A 75 -6.30 -1.89 -14.05
CA MET A 75 -5.24 -2.85 -13.74
C MET A 75 -4.83 -3.61 -14.99
N VAL A 76 -3.53 -3.84 -15.14
CA VAL A 76 -2.98 -4.73 -16.16
C VAL A 76 -2.05 -5.76 -15.53
N LYS A 77 -2.37 -7.04 -15.76
CA LYS A 77 -1.47 -8.16 -15.50
C LYS A 77 -0.66 -8.48 -16.75
N ARG A 78 0.65 -8.64 -16.59
CA ARG A 78 1.60 -8.98 -17.67
C ARG A 78 2.22 -10.34 -17.41
N THR A 79 2.20 -11.18 -18.45
CA THR A 79 2.68 -12.56 -18.42
C THR A 79 3.58 -12.81 -19.64
N PHE A 80 4.64 -13.61 -19.46
CA PHE A 80 5.55 -14.00 -20.52
C PHE A 80 5.11 -15.32 -21.15
N TRP A 81 5.12 -15.38 -22.47
CA TRP A 81 4.75 -16.56 -23.24
C TRP A 81 5.67 -16.73 -24.44
N LYS A 82 5.82 -17.97 -24.90
CA LYS A 82 6.53 -18.28 -26.14
C LYS A 82 5.54 -18.47 -27.29
N ASP A 83 5.76 -17.76 -28.38
CA ASP A 83 5.01 -17.98 -29.62
C ASP A 83 5.47 -19.31 -30.26
N LYS A 84 4.53 -20.22 -30.49
CA LYS A 84 4.86 -21.58 -30.97
C LYS A 84 5.34 -21.62 -32.42
N ALA A 85 4.95 -20.64 -33.24
CA ALA A 85 5.30 -20.61 -34.65
C ALA A 85 6.71 -20.02 -34.87
N THR A 86 7.07 -18.99 -34.11
CA THR A 86 8.30 -18.23 -34.27
C THR A 86 9.36 -18.53 -33.21
N GLY A 87 8.98 -19.18 -32.10
CA GLY A 87 9.85 -19.45 -30.95
C GLY A 87 10.21 -18.22 -30.11
N LYS A 88 9.68 -17.05 -30.46
CA LYS A 88 9.99 -15.78 -29.80
C LYS A 88 9.13 -15.58 -28.56
N ASP A 89 9.72 -14.95 -27.55
CA ASP A 89 9.00 -14.56 -26.34
C ASP A 89 8.18 -13.29 -26.60
N TYR A 90 7.00 -13.22 -26.00
CA TYR A 90 6.13 -12.06 -26.04
C TYR A 90 5.42 -11.85 -24.69
N VAL A 91 4.93 -10.63 -24.48
CA VAL A 91 4.15 -10.27 -23.30
C VAL A 91 2.67 -10.28 -23.65
N ARG A 92 1.88 -10.95 -22.82
CA ARG A 92 0.42 -10.89 -22.86
C ARG A 92 -0.11 -10.05 -21.71
N GLU A 93 -1.04 -9.17 -22.03
CA GLU A 93 -1.76 -8.35 -21.05
C GLU A 93 -3.12 -8.97 -20.69
N THR A 94 -3.55 -8.79 -19.44
CA THR A 94 -4.87 -9.22 -18.94
C THR A 94 -5.46 -8.08 -18.11
N THR A 95 -6.71 -7.72 -18.41
CA THR A 95 -7.41 -6.58 -17.79
C THR A 95 -8.11 -6.96 -16.49
N THR A 96 -8.58 -5.95 -15.74
CA THR A 96 -9.44 -6.14 -14.57
C THR A 96 -10.65 -7.02 -14.85
N GLU A 97 -11.40 -6.70 -15.91
CA GLU A 97 -12.59 -7.46 -16.32
C GLU A 97 -12.25 -8.94 -16.57
N SER A 98 -11.14 -9.20 -17.26
CA SER A 98 -10.66 -10.56 -17.53
C SER A 98 -10.29 -11.29 -16.24
N MET A 99 -9.65 -10.60 -15.28
CA MET A 99 -9.31 -11.18 -13.97
C MET A 99 -10.56 -11.47 -13.12
N VAL A 100 -11.59 -10.64 -13.20
CA VAL A 100 -12.87 -10.87 -12.51
C VAL A 100 -13.57 -12.10 -13.09
N LEU A 101 -13.64 -12.22 -14.42
CA LEU A 101 -14.18 -13.41 -15.09
C LEU A 101 -13.37 -14.68 -14.77
N LEU A 102 -12.04 -14.55 -14.68
CA LEU A 102 -11.17 -15.64 -14.24
C LEU A 102 -11.52 -16.07 -12.81
N ALA A 103 -11.68 -15.13 -11.87
CA ALA A 103 -12.02 -15.41 -10.49
C ALA A 103 -13.41 -16.08 -10.31
N GLU A 104 -14.30 -15.98 -11.30
CA GLU A 104 -15.58 -16.69 -11.28
C GLU A 104 -15.45 -18.20 -11.54
N SER A 105 -14.44 -18.59 -12.33
CA SER A 105 -14.40 -19.93 -12.93
C SER A 105 -13.12 -20.72 -12.66
N TYR A 106 -12.00 -20.06 -12.34
CA TYR A 106 -10.67 -20.65 -12.36
C TYR A 106 -10.57 -21.94 -11.52
N ASN A 107 -11.07 -21.91 -10.29
CA ASN A 107 -11.08 -23.05 -9.38
C ASN A 107 -12.49 -23.55 -9.04
N LYS A 108 -13.43 -23.48 -9.99
CA LYS A 108 -14.84 -23.88 -9.75
C LYS A 108 -14.98 -25.33 -9.27
N ASN A 109 -14.10 -26.22 -9.72
CA ASN A 109 -14.10 -27.63 -9.34
C ASN A 109 -13.25 -27.93 -8.09
N GLY A 110 -12.53 -26.94 -7.55
CA GLY A 110 -11.64 -27.14 -6.40
C GLY A 110 -10.37 -27.93 -6.71
N ASP A 111 -9.99 -28.07 -7.99
CA ASP A 111 -8.91 -28.95 -8.46
C ASP A 111 -7.63 -28.21 -8.90
N LYS A 112 -7.57 -26.88 -8.77
CA LYS A 112 -6.42 -26.06 -9.20
C LYS A 112 -5.35 -25.85 -8.15
N PHE A 113 -5.67 -26.08 -6.88
CA PHE A 113 -4.79 -25.77 -5.76
C PHE A 113 -4.74 -26.93 -4.75
N PRO A 114 -3.65 -27.08 -4.00
CA PRO A 114 -3.60 -28.03 -2.90
C PRO A 114 -4.59 -27.63 -1.78
N ALA A 115 -4.85 -28.54 -0.84
CA ALA A 115 -5.78 -28.29 0.28
C ALA A 115 -5.41 -27.06 1.12
N SER A 116 -4.12 -26.71 1.18
CA SER A 116 -3.61 -25.49 1.80
C SER A 116 -2.73 -24.73 0.80
N PRO A 117 -3.32 -23.87 -0.05
CA PRO A 117 -2.57 -23.13 -1.06
C PRO A 117 -1.66 -22.08 -0.42
N LYS A 118 -0.44 -21.94 -0.94
CA LYS A 118 0.52 -20.94 -0.48
C LYS A 118 0.09 -19.53 -0.93
N LYS A 119 0.24 -18.53 -0.05
CA LYS A 119 -0.14 -17.13 -0.29
C LYS A 119 0.72 -16.14 0.52
N ASP A 120 2.03 -16.24 0.42
CA ASP A 120 2.93 -15.37 1.19
C ASP A 120 3.02 -13.98 0.56
N VAL A 121 2.79 -12.94 1.35
CA VAL A 121 2.86 -11.53 0.90
C VAL A 121 4.07 -10.85 1.53
N VAL A 122 4.98 -10.36 0.67
CA VAL A 122 6.18 -9.61 1.05
C VAL A 122 6.04 -8.18 0.53
N LEU A 123 6.09 -7.19 1.42
CA LEU A 123 6.16 -5.79 1.04
C LEU A 123 7.61 -5.47 0.71
N LEU A 124 7.87 -5.03 -0.52
CA LEU A 124 9.20 -4.66 -1.00
C LEU A 124 9.47 -3.18 -0.74
N ASP A 125 8.47 -2.33 -0.94
CA ASP A 125 8.50 -0.90 -0.65
C ASP A 125 7.09 -0.37 -0.39
N VAL A 126 6.97 0.63 0.49
CA VAL A 126 5.73 1.36 0.72
C VAL A 126 6.03 2.85 0.86
N SER A 127 5.33 3.64 0.06
CA SER A 127 5.30 5.10 0.09
C SER A 127 3.87 5.58 0.42
N GLU A 128 3.66 6.90 0.54
CA GLU A 128 2.36 7.49 0.92
C GLU A 128 1.17 6.95 0.09
N ARG A 129 1.36 6.78 -1.22
CA ARG A 129 0.29 6.43 -2.17
C ARG A 129 0.60 5.23 -3.06
N THR A 130 1.76 4.62 -2.90
CA THR A 130 2.22 3.51 -3.75
C THR A 130 2.88 2.45 -2.91
N ALA A 131 2.76 1.19 -3.33
CA ALA A 131 3.45 0.08 -2.72
C ALA A 131 3.88 -0.93 -3.78
N SER A 132 5.03 -1.53 -3.55
CA SER A 132 5.57 -2.65 -4.33
C SER A 132 5.51 -3.90 -3.47
N VAL A 133 4.87 -4.95 -3.97
CA VAL A 133 4.58 -6.18 -3.24
C VAL A 133 5.03 -7.38 -4.06
N LYS A 134 5.60 -8.39 -3.41
CA LYS A 134 5.82 -9.71 -3.97
C LYS A 134 4.86 -10.69 -3.31
N LEU A 135 3.96 -11.25 -4.09
CA LEU A 135 3.13 -12.40 -3.70
C LEU A 135 3.82 -13.68 -4.16
N ILE A 136 3.92 -14.67 -3.29
CA ILE A 136 4.52 -15.97 -3.56
C ILE A 136 3.43 -17.02 -3.39
N ALA A 137 3.01 -17.63 -4.51
CA ALA A 137 2.08 -18.74 -4.56
C ALA A 137 2.85 -20.08 -4.56
N ASP A 138 2.14 -21.19 -4.76
CA ASP A 138 2.73 -22.53 -4.84
C ASP A 138 3.72 -22.64 -6.01
N GLU A 139 3.27 -22.37 -7.24
CA GLU A 139 4.06 -22.59 -8.46
C GLU A 139 4.59 -21.30 -9.10
N TRP A 140 4.17 -20.13 -8.64
CA TRP A 140 4.54 -18.85 -9.27
C TRP A 140 4.78 -17.73 -8.26
N ILE A 141 5.23 -16.61 -8.79
CA ILE A 141 5.33 -15.33 -8.11
C ILE A 141 4.58 -14.25 -8.89
N ASP A 142 4.07 -13.27 -8.16
CA ASP A 142 3.49 -12.04 -8.70
C ASP A 142 4.22 -10.84 -8.07
N TYR A 143 4.82 -9.98 -8.89
CA TYR A 143 5.24 -8.64 -8.48
C TYR A 143 4.11 -7.67 -8.76
N MET A 144 3.62 -7.01 -7.72
CA MET A 144 2.46 -6.15 -7.76
C MET A 144 2.84 -4.72 -7.45
N HIS A 145 2.24 -3.78 -8.20
CA HIS A 145 2.19 -2.38 -7.81
C HIS A 145 0.78 -2.04 -7.37
N ILE A 146 0.67 -1.46 -6.19
CA ILE A 146 -0.59 -1.10 -5.53
C ILE A 146 -0.62 0.40 -5.35
N VAL A 147 -1.75 1.02 -5.67
CA VAL A 147 -1.96 2.47 -5.58
C VAL A 147 -3.05 2.79 -4.56
N LYS A 148 -2.87 3.87 -3.79
CA LYS A 148 -3.89 4.42 -2.90
C LYS A 148 -4.63 5.55 -3.61
N LEU A 149 -5.92 5.36 -3.86
CA LEU A 149 -6.80 6.37 -4.44
C LEU A 149 -8.05 6.50 -3.56
N ASN A 150 -8.43 7.73 -3.21
CA ASN A 150 -9.61 8.01 -2.37
C ASN A 150 -9.63 7.18 -1.07
N GLY A 151 -8.45 7.04 -0.44
CA GLY A 151 -8.29 6.27 0.80
C GLY A 151 -8.24 4.74 0.63
N SER A 152 -8.41 4.20 -0.58
CA SER A 152 -8.43 2.75 -0.85
C SER A 152 -7.19 2.29 -1.61
N TRP A 153 -6.57 1.21 -1.11
CA TRP A 153 -5.44 0.55 -1.79
C TRP A 153 -5.95 -0.47 -2.80
N LYS A 154 -5.53 -0.35 -4.06
CA LYS A 154 -5.93 -1.23 -5.16
C LYS A 154 -4.74 -1.62 -6.03
N ILE A 155 -4.72 -2.86 -6.50
CA ILE A 155 -3.69 -3.36 -7.41
C ILE A 155 -3.89 -2.71 -8.77
N ILE A 156 -2.82 -2.13 -9.34
CA ILE A 156 -2.85 -1.49 -10.67
C ILE A 156 -1.90 -2.15 -11.67
N ASN A 157 -0.86 -2.86 -11.21
CA ASN A 157 -0.05 -3.71 -12.08
C ASN A 157 0.25 -5.05 -11.40
N VAL A 158 0.31 -6.10 -12.20
CA VAL A 158 0.82 -7.42 -11.79
C VAL A 158 1.80 -7.92 -12.85
N LEU A 159 2.99 -8.32 -12.45
CA LEU A 159 3.96 -9.01 -13.29
C LEU A 159 4.16 -10.42 -12.74
N TRP A 160 3.83 -11.41 -13.56
CA TRP A 160 3.74 -12.80 -13.13
C TRP A 160 4.83 -13.67 -13.75
N GLN A 161 5.30 -14.68 -13.01
CA GLN A 161 6.27 -15.66 -13.48
C GLN A 161 6.15 -16.99 -12.72
N TYR A 162 6.23 -18.13 -13.43
CA TYR A 162 6.42 -19.44 -12.79
C TYR A 162 7.78 -19.55 -12.10
N LYS A 163 7.82 -20.27 -10.97
CA LYS A 163 9.08 -20.62 -10.29
C LYS A 163 9.94 -21.52 -11.16
N ASP A 164 9.32 -22.49 -11.84
CA ASP A 164 9.98 -23.26 -12.89
C ASP A 164 9.83 -22.55 -14.24
N THR A 165 10.92 -21.94 -14.69
CA THR A 165 10.96 -21.18 -15.95
C THR A 165 10.81 -22.05 -17.20
N LYS A 166 10.81 -23.38 -17.07
CA LYS A 166 10.56 -24.31 -18.19
C LYS A 166 9.07 -24.49 -18.51
N GLN A 167 8.17 -24.00 -17.65
CA GLN A 167 6.71 -24.11 -17.85
C GLN A 167 6.14 -23.07 -18.83
N HIS A 168 6.99 -22.27 -19.49
CA HIS A 168 6.60 -21.20 -20.44
C HIS A 168 6.53 -21.67 -21.90
#